data_AF-A0A1V8M9E1-F1
#
_entry.id   AF-A0A1V8M9E1-F1
#
_cell.length_a   1.000
_cell.length_b   1.000
_cell.length_c   1.000
_cell.angle_alpha   90.00
_cell.angle_beta   90.00
_cell.angle_gamma   90.00
#
_symmetry.space_group_name_H-M   'P 1'
#
loop_
_entity.id
_entity.type
_entity.pdbx_description
1 polymer ?
#
loop_
_entity_poly.entity_id
_entity_poly.type
_entity_poly.pdbx_seq_one_letter_code
_entity_poly.pdbx_strand_id
1 'polypeptide(L)'
;MQVINDIKAIPKVQKYRYFLIILASASMLGPLAFLPQLVGSDDLCGSLCMRRFYLYFPGMSWEDFFVHVNAAAIGVMAFSLIMLTTLFFGRMWCGYLCPVGGLAELSSRMLNDRWKIEFRSLPQVQIRYGYFGFFLVAMPALGISACSLCNFITIPRLIEAMSGEYRGMVFLVSSVGMVNLGLLLLLGVFASKGRAYCQFMCPIGAADGLVNRIGANFPFARRIRVAKERCTGCNICARNCMCGAIKMVDKIATVDQVSCMSCHECVDVCDWNALAWTTPPSHKVNEPKRIKKNTEIFPLPNWQAIHFDVNKGGDTKAGPAVSWVSVVNAMILLTVISIVIVGSFL
;
A
#
# COMPACT_ATOMS: atom_id res chain seq x y z
N MET A 1 31.33 6.47 10.64
CA MET A 1 31.62 7.22 9.39
C MET A 1 30.72 6.80 8.23
N GLN A 2 30.50 5.49 7.99
CA GLN A 2 29.63 4.98 6.91
C GLN A 2 28.21 5.58 6.92
N VAL A 3 27.52 5.52 8.07
CA VAL A 3 26.15 6.06 8.23
C VAL A 3 26.02 7.54 7.85
N ILE A 4 27.02 8.36 8.15
CA ILE A 4 27.01 9.81 7.82
C ILE A 4 27.15 10.00 6.30
N ASN A 5 27.97 9.18 5.64
CA ASN A 5 28.13 9.22 4.19
C ASN A 5 26.86 8.71 3.48
N ASP A 6 26.22 7.68 4.02
CA ASP A 6 24.96 7.14 3.51
C ASP A 6 23.83 8.17 3.61
N ILE A 7 23.75 8.93 4.71
CA ILE A 7 22.80 10.04 4.89
C ILE A 7 23.07 11.18 3.90
N LYS A 8 24.35 11.49 3.64
CA LYS A 8 24.75 12.52 2.67
C LYS A 8 24.37 12.15 1.23
N ALA A 9 24.43 10.86 0.89
CA ALA A 9 24.07 10.33 -0.43
C ALA A 9 22.55 10.35 -0.74
N ILE A 10 21.69 10.60 0.25
CA ILE A 10 20.24 10.67 0.04
C ILE A 10 19.87 11.89 -0.84
N PRO A 11 19.07 11.72 -1.91
CA PRO A 11 18.57 12.83 -2.72
C PRO A 11 17.82 13.87 -1.89
N LYS A 12 17.92 15.17 -2.25
CA LYS A 12 17.26 16.26 -1.51
C LYS A 12 15.75 16.05 -1.32
N VAL A 13 15.07 15.54 -2.35
CA VAL A 13 13.62 15.25 -2.31
C VAL A 13 13.30 14.16 -1.29
N GLN A 14 14.15 13.12 -1.19
CA GLN A 14 13.99 12.07 -0.18
C GLN A 14 14.30 12.56 1.24
N LYS A 15 15.22 13.52 1.42
CA LYS A 15 15.44 14.15 2.73
C LYS A 15 14.17 14.85 3.25
N TYR A 16 13.43 15.52 2.37
CA TYR A 16 12.14 16.11 2.72
C TYR A 16 11.10 15.04 3.13
N ARG A 17 11.05 13.91 2.42
CA ARG A 17 10.20 12.77 2.82
C ARG A 17 10.53 12.26 4.22
N TYR A 18 11.81 12.01 4.51
CA TYR A 18 12.21 11.54 5.84
C TYR A 18 11.95 12.58 6.92
N PHE A 19 12.17 13.85 6.62
CA PHE A 19 11.83 14.94 7.53
C PHE A 19 10.33 14.94 7.87
N LEU A 20 9.46 14.80 6.86
CA LEU A 20 8.01 14.68 7.08
C LEU A 20 7.64 13.45 7.90
N ILE A 21 8.28 12.30 7.67
CA ILE A 21 8.05 11.09 8.46
C ILE A 21 8.43 11.32 9.93
N ILE A 22 9.58 11.92 10.19
CA ILE A 22 10.06 12.21 11.55
C ILE A 22 9.12 13.22 12.23
N LEU A 23 8.76 14.29 11.52
CA LEU A 23 7.85 15.32 12.03
C LEU A 23 6.47 14.74 12.35
N ALA A 24 5.90 13.92 11.45
CA ALA A 24 4.63 13.25 11.68
C ALA A 24 4.72 12.24 12.83
N SER A 25 5.84 11.52 12.94
CA SER A 25 6.06 10.61 14.07
C SER A 25 6.13 11.36 15.39
N ALA A 26 6.83 12.49 15.44
CA ALA A 26 6.95 13.34 16.63
C ALA A 26 5.62 14.04 17.01
N SER A 27 4.78 14.41 16.03
CA SER A 27 3.51 15.09 16.31
C SER A 27 2.37 14.15 16.66
N MET A 28 2.43 12.92 16.16
CA MET A 28 1.41 11.90 16.42
C MET A 28 1.78 11.08 17.66
N LEU A 29 3.00 10.57 17.79
CA LEU A 29 3.38 9.65 18.87
C LEU A 29 3.85 10.41 20.12
N GLY A 30 3.62 9.83 21.31
CA GLY A 30 3.99 10.46 22.60
C GLY A 30 5.50 10.69 22.77
N PRO A 31 5.94 11.45 23.79
CA PRO A 31 5.20 12.31 24.73
C PRO A 31 4.89 13.72 24.16
N LEU A 32 5.32 14.01 22.93
CA LEU A 32 5.08 15.29 22.22
C LEU A 32 3.81 15.24 21.35
N ALA A 33 2.91 14.29 21.62
CA ALA A 33 1.70 14.00 20.87
C ALA A 33 0.68 15.16 20.96
N PHE A 34 0.96 16.25 20.26
CA PHE A 34 0.14 17.45 20.22
C PHE A 34 -1.27 17.15 19.65
N LEU A 35 -1.34 16.28 18.63
CA LEU A 35 -2.61 15.92 18.00
C LEU A 35 -3.56 15.15 18.94
N PRO A 36 -3.12 14.08 19.63
CA PRO A 36 -3.91 13.43 20.69
C PRO A 36 -4.33 14.36 21.83
N GLN A 37 -3.42 15.21 22.30
CA GLN A 37 -3.68 16.14 23.41
C GLN A 37 -4.73 17.20 23.06
N LEU A 38 -4.74 17.70 21.82
CA LEU A 38 -5.76 18.66 21.34
C LEU A 38 -7.19 18.10 21.38
N VAL A 39 -7.35 16.78 21.35
CA VAL A 39 -8.65 16.09 21.34
C VAL A 39 -8.99 15.52 22.72
N GLY A 40 -8.19 15.83 23.74
CA GLY A 40 -8.41 15.35 25.11
C GLY A 40 -8.16 13.85 25.27
N SER A 41 -7.26 13.27 24.45
CA SER A 41 -6.89 11.86 24.53
C SER A 41 -5.39 11.68 24.73
N ASP A 42 -5.03 10.71 25.57
CA ASP A 42 -3.62 10.43 25.87
C ASP A 42 -2.93 9.65 24.73
N ASP A 43 -3.68 8.89 23.91
CA ASP A 43 -3.15 7.94 22.93
C ASP A 43 -3.82 8.04 21.54
N LEU A 44 -3.06 7.74 20.48
CA LEU A 44 -3.61 7.51 19.13
C LEU A 44 -4.58 6.33 19.02
N CYS A 45 -4.54 5.42 19.99
CA CYS A 45 -5.38 4.22 20.01
C CYS A 45 -6.66 4.40 20.85
N GLY A 46 -6.93 5.61 21.36
CA GLY A 46 -8.15 6.00 22.06
C GLY A 46 -9.24 6.53 21.12
N SER A 47 -9.77 7.73 21.38
CA SER A 47 -10.82 8.40 20.58
C SER A 47 -10.38 8.76 19.15
N LEU A 48 -9.07 8.94 18.92
CA LEU A 48 -8.46 9.29 17.63
C LEU A 48 -8.07 8.07 16.78
N CYS A 49 -8.40 6.85 17.20
CA CYS A 49 -7.99 5.66 16.48
C CYS A 49 -8.66 5.59 15.09
N MET A 50 -7.86 5.82 14.05
CA MET A 50 -8.22 5.68 12.62
C MET A 50 -8.55 4.25 12.20
N ARG A 51 -8.93 3.36 13.13
CA ARG A 51 -9.19 1.94 12.88
C ARG A 51 -10.50 1.44 13.46
N ARG A 52 -11.23 2.30 14.18
CA ARG A 52 -12.52 1.98 14.80
C ARG A 52 -13.65 2.00 13.76
N PHE A 53 -13.55 1.17 12.72
CA PHE A 53 -14.57 1.05 11.65
C PHE A 53 -15.67 0.02 11.96
N TYR A 54 -15.37 -0.93 12.85
CA TYR A 54 -16.24 -2.04 13.20
C TYR A 54 -16.86 -1.80 14.57
N LEU A 55 -18.19 -1.74 14.58
CA LEU A 55 -19.00 -1.35 15.72
C LEU A 55 -20.08 -2.39 16.01
N TYR A 56 -20.02 -3.54 15.33
CA TYR A 56 -21.02 -4.58 15.45
C TYR A 56 -20.35 -5.88 15.88
N PHE A 57 -20.64 -6.29 17.10
CA PHE A 57 -20.39 -7.64 17.59
C PHE A 57 -21.71 -8.40 17.61
N PRO A 58 -21.73 -9.70 17.30
CA PRO A 58 -22.94 -10.51 17.40
C PRO A 58 -23.51 -10.41 18.84
N GLY A 59 -24.77 -9.97 18.97
CA GLY A 59 -25.44 -9.81 20.28
C GLY A 59 -25.36 -8.41 20.91
N MET A 60 -24.86 -7.40 20.20
CA MET A 60 -24.80 -6.02 20.69
C MET A 60 -26.19 -5.34 20.71
N SER A 61 -26.48 -4.59 21.77
CA SER A 61 -27.69 -3.77 21.87
C SER A 61 -27.62 -2.53 20.95
N TRP A 62 -28.77 -1.96 20.60
CA TRP A 62 -28.81 -0.74 19.78
C TRP A 62 -28.14 0.47 20.47
N GLU A 63 -28.17 0.54 21.81
CA GLU A 63 -27.53 1.61 22.57
C GLU A 63 -26.01 1.52 22.51
N ASP A 64 -25.46 0.31 22.70
CA ASP A 64 -24.03 0.05 22.59
C ASP A 64 -23.51 0.41 21.18
N PHE A 65 -24.29 0.10 20.15
CA PHE A 65 -23.95 0.46 18.77
C PHE A 65 -23.79 1.98 18.61
N PHE A 66 -24.73 2.80 19.09
CA PHE A 66 -24.63 4.26 18.98
C PHE A 66 -23.48 4.86 19.81
N VAL A 67 -23.20 4.31 21.00
CA VAL A 67 -22.03 4.71 21.80
C VAL A 67 -20.74 4.40 21.04
N HIS A 68 -20.66 3.23 20.40
CA HIS A 68 -19.52 2.86 19.59
C HIS A 68 -19.37 3.76 18.36
N VAL A 69 -20.46 4.10 17.66
CA VAL A 69 -20.48 5.04 16.50
C VAL A 69 -19.96 6.41 16.88
N ASN A 70 -20.46 7.00 17.97
CA ASN A 70 -20.04 8.33 18.40
C ASN A 70 -18.56 8.37 18.80
N ALA A 71 -18.08 7.34 19.52
CA ALA A 71 -16.67 7.22 19.88
C ALA A 71 -15.77 6.86 18.69
N ALA A 72 -16.33 6.42 17.56
CA ALA A 72 -15.63 6.12 16.31
C ALA A 72 -15.61 7.27 15.31
N ALA A 73 -16.45 8.31 15.50
CA ALA A 73 -16.65 9.38 14.53
C ALA A 73 -15.34 10.05 14.12
N ILE A 74 -14.45 10.33 15.08
CA ILE A 74 -13.13 10.95 14.82
C ILE A 74 -12.24 10.02 13.99
N GLY A 75 -12.18 8.73 14.33
CA GLY A 75 -11.46 7.74 13.55
C GLY A 75 -11.98 7.57 12.13
N VAL A 76 -13.30 7.61 11.95
CA VAL A 76 -13.96 7.58 10.64
C VAL A 76 -13.65 8.83 9.83
N MET A 77 -13.69 10.02 10.44
CA MET A 77 -13.32 11.27 9.79
C MET A 77 -11.86 11.25 9.31
N ALA A 78 -10.94 10.86 10.19
CA ALA A 78 -9.51 10.80 9.87
C ALA A 78 -9.21 9.76 8.78
N PHE A 79 -9.85 8.58 8.82
CA PHE A 79 -9.73 7.61 7.74
C PHE A 79 -10.34 8.09 6.42
N SER A 80 -11.52 8.70 6.47
CA SER A 80 -12.18 9.26 5.28
C SER A 80 -11.31 10.33 4.65
N LEU A 81 -10.66 11.17 5.46
CA LEU A 81 -9.67 12.14 4.99
C LEU A 81 -8.47 11.45 4.34
N ILE A 82 -7.94 10.36 4.92
CA ILE A 82 -6.87 9.57 4.31
C ILE A 82 -7.33 8.99 2.98
N MET A 83 -8.50 8.35 2.91
CA MET A 83 -9.03 7.81 1.65
C MET A 83 -9.23 8.90 0.61
N LEU A 84 -9.74 10.07 1.00
CA LEU A 84 -9.94 11.21 0.12
C LEU A 84 -8.60 11.72 -0.43
N THR A 85 -7.61 11.93 0.43
CA THR A 85 -6.27 12.34 -0.01
C THR A 85 -5.62 11.27 -0.91
N THR A 86 -5.82 9.99 -0.59
CA THR A 86 -5.37 8.86 -1.42
C THR A 86 -6.02 8.88 -2.80
N LEU A 87 -7.29 9.27 -2.90
CA LEU A 87 -8.00 9.39 -4.18
C LEU A 87 -7.36 10.40 -5.12
N PHE A 88 -6.91 11.55 -4.59
CA PHE A 88 -6.35 12.65 -5.40
C PHE A 88 -4.85 12.56 -5.63
N PHE A 89 -4.07 12.13 -4.63
CA PHE A 89 -2.61 12.22 -4.64
C PHE A 89 -1.91 10.85 -4.60
N GLY A 90 -2.70 9.78 -4.59
CA GLY A 90 -2.25 8.43 -4.30
C GLY A 90 -1.86 8.27 -2.83
N ARG A 91 -1.21 7.15 -2.49
CA ARG A 91 -0.95 6.72 -1.10
C ARG A 91 0.12 7.52 -0.33
N MET A 92 0.04 8.85 -0.40
CA MET A 92 0.95 9.79 0.24
C MET A 92 0.96 9.63 1.75
N TRP A 93 -0.20 9.36 2.38
CA TRP A 93 -0.25 9.09 3.82
C TRP A 93 0.69 7.95 4.21
N CYS A 94 0.54 6.79 3.56
CA CYS A 94 1.41 5.64 3.78
C CYS A 94 2.89 5.96 3.51
N GLY A 95 3.19 6.75 2.47
CA GLY A 95 4.57 7.05 2.04
C GLY A 95 5.31 8.13 2.85
N TYR A 96 4.60 9.13 3.38
CA TYR A 96 5.16 10.36 3.94
C TYR A 96 4.74 10.66 5.39
N LEU A 97 3.56 10.22 5.82
CA LEU A 97 2.96 10.67 7.09
C LEU A 97 2.77 9.54 8.11
N CYS A 98 2.54 8.31 7.65
CA CYS A 98 2.24 7.18 8.53
C CYS A 98 3.43 6.89 9.45
N PRO A 99 3.28 7.08 10.78
CA PRO A 99 4.41 6.94 11.70
C PRO A 99 4.82 5.48 11.91
N VAL A 100 3.88 4.55 11.82
CA VAL A 100 4.12 3.11 12.01
C VAL A 100 5.01 2.55 10.91
N GLY A 101 4.62 2.76 9.65
CA GLY A 101 5.43 2.32 8.53
C GLY A 101 6.69 3.17 8.33
N GLY A 102 6.60 4.47 8.64
CA GLY A 102 7.72 5.41 8.51
C GLY A 102 8.87 5.09 9.46
N LEU A 103 8.57 4.84 10.75
CA LEU A 103 9.58 4.44 11.73
C LEU A 103 10.18 3.08 11.39
N ALA A 104 9.36 2.09 10.99
CA ALA A 104 9.87 0.80 10.55
C ALA A 104 10.81 0.90 9.34
N GLU A 105 10.50 1.78 8.38
CA GLU A 105 11.38 2.07 7.23
C GLU A 105 12.70 2.71 7.68
N LEU A 106 12.65 3.71 8.55
CA LEU A 106 13.84 4.38 9.07
C LEU A 106 14.73 3.39 9.82
N SER A 107 14.15 2.58 10.71
CA SER A 107 14.86 1.54 11.46
C SER A 107 15.51 0.50 10.53
N SER A 108 14.77 0.02 9.52
CA SER A 108 15.31 -0.92 8.52
C SER A 108 16.47 -0.31 7.72
N ARG A 109 16.38 0.96 7.34
CA ARG A 109 17.47 1.63 6.60
C ARG A 109 18.73 1.84 7.46
N MET A 110 18.60 1.94 8.78
CA MET A 110 19.74 2.02 9.71
C MET A 110 20.42 0.66 9.96
N LEU A 111 19.73 -0.45 9.68
CA LEU A 111 20.30 -1.79 9.80
C LEU A 111 21.18 -2.15 8.59
N ASN A 112 22.17 -3.01 8.86
CA ASN A 112 23.04 -3.56 7.83
C ASN A 112 22.27 -4.54 6.93
N ASP A 113 22.59 -4.58 5.63
CA ASP A 113 21.90 -5.39 4.63
C ASP A 113 21.95 -6.90 4.93
N ARG A 114 22.96 -7.37 5.67
CA ARG A 114 23.05 -8.79 6.09
C ARG A 114 21.89 -9.27 6.97
N TRP A 115 21.24 -8.37 7.68
CA TRP A 115 20.10 -8.70 8.56
C TRP A 115 18.75 -8.49 7.86
N LYS A 116 18.74 -8.06 6.60
CA LYS A 116 17.52 -7.73 5.87
C LYS A 116 17.02 -8.95 5.10
N ILE A 117 15.73 -9.23 5.26
CA ILE A 117 15.02 -10.31 4.58
C ILE A 117 14.26 -9.71 3.39
N GLU A 118 14.43 -10.29 2.20
CA GLU A 118 13.70 -9.88 1.01
C GLU A 118 12.39 -10.65 0.83
N PHE A 119 11.26 -9.95 0.97
CA PHE A 119 9.92 -10.51 0.80
C PHE A 119 9.34 -10.32 -0.61
N ARG A 120 10.17 -9.93 -1.60
CA ARG A 120 9.69 -9.50 -2.92
C ARG A 120 9.08 -10.64 -3.77
N SER A 121 9.50 -11.88 -3.53
CA SER A 121 9.00 -13.07 -4.24
C SER A 121 7.59 -13.48 -3.81
N LEU A 122 7.11 -13.01 -2.65
CA LEU A 122 5.82 -13.40 -2.12
C LEU A 122 4.64 -12.70 -2.83
N PRO A 123 3.49 -13.38 -2.96
CA PRO A 123 2.28 -12.83 -3.58
C PRO A 123 1.64 -11.73 -2.70
N GLN A 124 2.17 -10.52 -2.80
CA GLN A 124 1.79 -9.39 -1.94
C GLN A 124 0.32 -8.99 -1.98
N VAL A 125 -0.31 -9.04 -3.16
CA VAL A 125 -1.70 -8.62 -3.32
C VAL A 125 -2.63 -9.63 -2.67
N GLN A 126 -2.40 -10.92 -2.93
CA GLN A 126 -3.22 -12.00 -2.41
C GLN A 126 -3.15 -12.07 -0.88
N ILE A 127 -1.96 -11.99 -0.30
CA ILE A 127 -1.79 -12.00 1.16
C ILE A 127 -2.46 -10.76 1.78
N ARG A 128 -2.28 -9.57 1.18
CA ARG A 128 -2.88 -8.33 1.67
C ARG A 128 -4.41 -8.40 1.71
N TYR A 129 -5.04 -8.80 0.62
CA TYR A 129 -6.50 -8.84 0.55
C TYR A 129 -7.09 -10.07 1.25
N GLY A 130 -6.35 -11.18 1.36
CA GLY A 130 -6.73 -12.31 2.20
C GLY A 130 -6.74 -11.94 3.68
N TYR A 131 -5.69 -11.28 4.16
CA TYR A 131 -5.65 -10.74 5.51
C TYR A 131 -6.72 -9.67 5.73
N PHE A 132 -6.96 -8.80 4.75
CA PHE A 132 -8.05 -7.81 4.81
C PHE A 132 -9.42 -8.50 4.92
N GLY A 133 -9.71 -9.53 4.13
CA GLY A 133 -10.94 -10.29 4.22
C GLY A 133 -11.12 -10.97 5.59
N PHE A 134 -10.07 -11.62 6.10
CA PHE A 134 -10.05 -12.17 7.45
C PHE A 134 -10.31 -11.09 8.51
N PHE A 135 -9.71 -9.93 8.34
CA PHE A 135 -9.86 -8.77 9.20
C PHE A 135 -11.29 -8.20 9.21
N LEU A 136 -11.98 -8.17 8.06
CA LEU A 136 -13.35 -7.64 7.96
C LEU A 136 -14.43 -8.66 8.39
N VAL A 137 -14.17 -9.95 8.25
CA VAL A 137 -15.20 -11.00 8.43
C VAL A 137 -14.93 -11.87 9.66
N ALA A 138 -13.78 -12.52 9.72
CA ALA A 138 -13.49 -13.51 10.76
C ALA A 138 -13.25 -12.87 12.14
N MET A 139 -12.56 -11.73 12.21
CA MET A 139 -12.30 -11.05 13.48
C MET A 139 -13.60 -10.62 14.19
N PRO A 140 -14.55 -9.91 13.54
CA PRO A 140 -15.85 -9.61 14.16
C PRO A 140 -16.67 -10.86 14.50
N ALA A 141 -16.66 -11.89 13.63
CA ALA A 141 -17.39 -13.13 13.88
C ALA A 141 -16.89 -13.87 15.14
N LEU A 142 -15.61 -13.75 15.46
CA LEU A 142 -14.99 -14.32 16.66
C LEU A 142 -15.09 -13.40 17.90
N GLY A 143 -15.72 -12.23 17.79
CA GLY A 143 -15.78 -11.24 18.87
C GLY A 143 -14.42 -10.60 19.20
N ILE A 144 -13.41 -10.76 18.33
CA ILE A 144 -12.08 -10.23 18.54
C ILE A 144 -12.01 -8.81 17.98
N SER A 145 -11.50 -7.88 18.79
CA SER A 145 -11.32 -6.51 18.33
C SER A 145 -10.38 -6.44 17.13
N ALA A 146 -10.76 -5.69 16.10
CA ALA A 146 -9.93 -5.42 14.94
C ALA A 146 -8.58 -4.73 15.30
N CYS A 147 -8.47 -4.20 16.51
CA CYS A 147 -7.23 -3.61 17.03
C CYS A 147 -6.22 -4.66 17.50
N SER A 148 -6.62 -5.90 17.76
CA SER A 148 -5.74 -6.91 18.35
C SER A 148 -4.61 -7.36 17.41
N LEU A 149 -4.87 -7.55 16.11
CA LEU A 149 -3.84 -7.95 15.13
C LEU A 149 -3.28 -6.75 14.33
N CYS A 150 -3.46 -5.56 14.90
CA CYS A 150 -3.06 -4.31 14.33
C CYS A 150 -1.64 -3.93 14.74
N ASN A 151 -0.68 -3.91 13.82
CA ASN A 151 0.64 -3.36 14.16
C ASN A 151 0.63 -1.81 14.30
N PHE A 152 -0.49 -1.16 13.97
CA PHE A 152 -0.65 0.28 14.21
C PHE A 152 -0.70 0.62 15.71
N ILE A 153 -1.08 -0.33 16.59
CA ILE A 153 -1.05 -0.13 18.05
C ILE A 153 0.36 -0.29 18.64
N THR A 154 1.24 -1.06 18.00
CA THR A 154 2.52 -1.47 18.57
C THR A 154 3.50 -0.31 18.71
N ILE A 155 3.62 0.53 17.70
CA ILE A 155 4.55 1.67 17.73
C ILE A 155 4.15 2.72 18.80
N PRO A 156 2.87 3.18 18.89
CA PRO A 156 2.42 4.02 20.00
C PRO A 156 2.69 3.39 21.37
N ARG A 157 2.27 2.13 21.59
CA ARG A 157 2.48 1.43 22.86
C ARG A 157 3.94 1.20 23.20
N LEU A 158 4.80 1.03 22.20
CA LEU A 158 6.25 0.95 22.39
C LEU A 158 6.83 2.27 22.89
N ILE A 159 6.39 3.39 22.33
CA ILE A 159 6.87 4.73 22.72
C ILE A 159 6.35 5.14 24.09
N GLU A 160 5.09 4.84 24.41
CA GLU A 160 4.52 4.99 25.76
C GLU A 160 5.31 4.15 26.78
N ALA A 161 5.61 2.88 26.46
CA ALA A 161 6.42 2.03 27.32
C ALA A 161 7.84 2.60 27.53
N MET A 162 8.47 3.13 26.48
CA MET A 162 9.76 3.82 26.59
C MET A 162 9.70 5.10 27.42
N SER A 163 8.52 5.72 27.51
CA SER A 163 8.26 6.93 28.32
C SER A 163 7.90 6.61 29.77
N GLY A 164 7.86 5.32 30.15
CA GLY A 164 7.57 4.87 31.51
C GLY A 164 6.09 4.60 31.81
N GLU A 165 5.21 4.62 30.80
CA GLU A 165 3.79 4.41 31.01
C GLU A 165 3.42 2.93 31.19
N TYR A 166 2.63 2.65 32.23
CA TYR A 166 2.23 1.29 32.60
C TYR A 166 1.41 0.57 31.51
N ARG A 167 0.53 1.29 30.81
CA ARG A 167 -0.33 0.72 29.75
C ARG A 167 0.49 0.16 28.59
N GLY A 168 1.51 0.88 28.14
CA GLY A 168 2.43 0.45 27.11
C GLY A 168 3.19 -0.82 27.52
N MET A 169 3.72 -0.85 28.74
CA MET A 169 4.45 -2.02 29.27
C MET A 169 3.57 -3.27 29.35
N VAL A 170 2.35 -3.15 29.88
CA VAL A 170 1.39 -4.27 29.95
C VAL A 170 1.05 -4.79 28.55
N PHE A 171 0.85 -3.89 27.58
CA PHE A 171 0.59 -4.29 26.21
C PHE A 171 1.76 -5.10 25.63
N LEU A 172 3.00 -4.62 25.75
CA LEU A 172 4.18 -5.28 25.17
C LEU A 172 4.44 -6.68 25.73
N VAL A 173 4.14 -6.90 27.01
CA VAL A 173 4.31 -8.21 27.68
C VAL A 173 3.13 -9.15 27.41
N SER A 174 1.97 -8.63 26.99
CA SER A 174 0.83 -9.47 26.60
C SER A 174 1.14 -10.32 25.37
N SER A 175 0.49 -11.49 25.25
CA SER A 175 0.63 -12.37 24.06
C SER A 175 0.34 -11.62 22.76
N VAL A 176 -0.64 -10.70 22.78
CA VAL A 176 -1.01 -9.86 21.63
C VAL A 176 0.10 -8.85 21.29
N GLY A 177 0.71 -8.23 22.30
CA GLY A 177 1.83 -7.31 22.11
C GLY A 177 3.06 -8.01 21.57
N MET A 178 3.39 -9.19 22.10
CA MET A 178 4.52 -10.00 21.61
C MET A 178 4.36 -10.39 20.14
N VAL A 179 3.16 -10.83 19.74
CA VAL A 179 2.88 -11.17 18.33
C VAL A 179 3.03 -9.94 17.44
N ASN A 180 2.43 -8.79 17.81
CA ASN A 180 2.54 -7.60 16.97
C ASN A 180 3.95 -7.00 16.96
N LEU A 181 4.69 -7.05 18.07
CA LEU A 181 6.09 -6.65 18.13
C LEU A 181 6.95 -7.57 17.27
N GLY A 182 6.72 -8.88 17.31
CA GLY A 182 7.37 -9.84 16.42
C GLY A 182 7.09 -9.53 14.95
N LEU A 183 5.83 -9.22 14.59
CA LEU A 183 5.46 -8.80 13.24
C LEU A 183 6.12 -7.46 12.84
N LEU A 184 6.27 -6.52 13.78
CA LEU A 184 6.90 -5.22 13.53
C LEU A 184 8.38 -5.39 13.25
N LEU A 185 9.04 -6.25 14.03
CA LEU A 185 10.44 -6.57 13.85
C LEU A 185 10.64 -7.33 12.54
N LEU A 186 9.88 -8.40 12.29
CA LEU A 186 10.06 -9.26 11.12
C LEU A 186 9.67 -8.56 9.79
N LEU A 187 8.51 -7.92 9.74
CA LEU A 187 7.95 -7.31 8.52
C LEU A 187 8.19 -5.80 8.44
N GLY A 188 8.78 -5.20 9.48
CA GLY A 188 9.23 -3.82 9.48
C GLY A 188 10.75 -3.77 9.57
N VAL A 189 11.31 -3.84 10.76
CA VAL A 189 12.74 -3.57 11.02
C VAL A 189 13.68 -4.47 10.20
N PHE A 190 13.48 -5.78 10.20
CA PHE A 190 14.28 -6.75 9.45
C PHE A 190 13.82 -6.95 8.00
N ALA A 191 12.70 -6.36 7.59
CA ALA A 191 12.29 -6.43 6.20
C ALA A 191 13.14 -5.50 5.34
N SER A 192 13.49 -5.94 4.14
CA SER A 192 14.14 -5.08 3.14
C SER A 192 13.29 -3.81 2.92
N LYS A 193 13.90 -2.64 3.14
CA LYS A 193 13.30 -1.29 3.01
C LYS A 193 12.16 -0.99 3.99
N GLY A 194 11.88 -1.88 4.95
CA GLY A 194 11.06 -1.66 6.15
C GLY A 194 9.58 -1.40 5.99
N ARG A 195 8.98 -1.81 4.85
CA ARG A 195 7.55 -1.59 4.57
C ARG A 195 6.76 -2.87 4.30
N ALA A 196 7.31 -4.04 4.63
CA ALA A 196 6.63 -5.31 4.34
C ALA A 196 5.31 -5.46 5.11
N TYR A 197 5.19 -4.99 6.35
CA TYR A 197 3.91 -5.01 7.08
C TYR A 197 2.82 -4.21 6.34
N CYS A 198 3.14 -3.00 5.88
CA CYS A 198 2.24 -2.17 5.08
C CYS A 198 1.85 -2.84 3.75
N GLN A 199 2.73 -3.70 3.22
CA GLN A 199 2.54 -4.43 1.98
C GLN A 199 1.69 -5.70 2.13
N PHE A 200 1.74 -6.39 3.27
CA PHE A 200 1.11 -7.71 3.44
C PHE A 200 -0.04 -7.74 4.44
N MET A 201 0.00 -6.95 5.51
CA MET A 201 -0.90 -7.15 6.67
C MET A 201 -1.55 -5.86 7.17
N CYS A 202 -1.33 -4.73 6.50
CA CYS A 202 -1.99 -3.49 6.88
C CYS A 202 -3.37 -3.36 6.22
N PRO A 203 -4.48 -3.40 6.98
CA PRO A 203 -5.83 -3.23 6.45
C PRO A 203 -6.08 -1.81 5.95
N ILE A 204 -5.50 -0.78 6.59
CA ILE A 204 -5.54 0.60 6.05
C ILE A 204 -4.82 0.64 4.71
N GLY A 205 -3.66 -0.02 4.59
CA GLY A 205 -2.92 -0.14 3.33
C GLY A 205 -3.65 -0.94 2.24
N ALA A 206 -4.52 -1.88 2.63
CA ALA A 206 -5.38 -2.63 1.70
C ALA A 206 -6.50 -1.74 1.14
N ALA A 207 -7.18 -0.99 2.01
CA ALA A 207 -8.18 -0.01 1.63
C ALA A 207 -7.57 1.11 0.75
N ASP A 208 -6.48 1.72 1.21
CA ASP A 208 -5.70 2.73 0.46
C ASP A 208 -5.25 2.20 -0.91
N GLY A 209 -4.82 0.94 -0.99
CA GLY A 209 -4.40 0.30 -2.25
C GLY A 209 -5.54 0.22 -3.26
N LEU A 210 -6.74 -0.10 -2.79
CA LEU A 210 -7.93 -0.14 -3.63
C LEU A 210 -8.35 1.27 -4.07
N VAL A 211 -8.39 2.22 -3.14
CA VAL A 211 -8.70 3.62 -3.44
C VAL A 211 -7.69 4.22 -4.40
N ASN A 212 -6.40 3.92 -4.28
CA ASN A 212 -5.38 4.38 -5.22
C ASN A 212 -5.57 3.79 -6.63
N ARG A 213 -6.00 2.52 -6.75
CA ARG A 213 -6.36 1.92 -8.04
C ARG A 213 -7.59 2.58 -8.65
N ILE A 214 -8.61 2.89 -7.86
CA ILE A 214 -9.82 3.59 -8.34
C ILE A 214 -9.46 5.02 -8.76
N GLY A 215 -8.71 5.73 -7.89
CA GLY A 215 -8.05 7.00 -8.15
C GLY A 215 -7.24 6.98 -9.44
N ALA A 216 -6.74 5.79 -9.83
CA ALA A 216 -5.96 5.64 -11.03
C ALA A 216 -6.74 5.90 -12.34
N ASN A 217 -8.07 5.93 -12.29
CA ASN A 217 -8.89 6.18 -13.46
C ASN A 217 -9.28 7.66 -13.60
N PHE A 218 -9.16 8.46 -12.53
CA PHE A 218 -9.58 9.86 -12.57
C PHE A 218 -8.54 10.78 -13.26
N PRO A 219 -8.99 11.74 -14.08
CA PRO A 219 -8.11 12.59 -14.88
C PRO A 219 -7.34 13.63 -14.07
N PHE A 220 -7.90 14.06 -12.93
CA PHE A 220 -7.29 15.05 -12.03
C PHE A 220 -6.38 14.43 -10.96
N ALA A 221 -6.45 13.10 -10.76
CA ALA A 221 -5.70 12.42 -9.72
C ALA A 221 -4.23 12.21 -10.12
N ARG A 222 -3.31 12.62 -9.26
CA ARG A 222 -1.86 12.49 -9.43
C ARG A 222 -1.35 11.19 -8.84
N ARG A 223 -0.49 10.51 -9.59
CA ARG A 223 0.22 9.28 -9.15
C ARG A 223 1.49 9.08 -9.96
N ILE A 224 2.30 8.12 -9.53
CA ILE A 224 3.46 7.68 -10.30
C ILE A 224 2.99 7.03 -11.61
N ARG A 225 3.39 7.65 -12.72
CA ARG A 225 3.09 7.21 -14.08
C ARG A 225 4.38 7.11 -14.88
N VAL A 226 4.36 6.24 -15.89
CA VAL A 226 5.51 6.00 -16.79
C VAL A 226 5.19 6.58 -18.17
N ALA A 227 6.06 7.45 -18.68
CA ALA A 227 6.12 7.84 -20.08
C ALA A 227 6.84 6.72 -20.85
N LYS A 228 6.06 5.92 -21.58
CA LYS A 228 6.57 4.72 -22.27
C LYS A 228 7.64 5.06 -23.29
N GLU A 229 7.55 6.24 -23.89
CA GLU A 229 8.41 6.75 -24.95
C GLU A 229 9.81 7.14 -24.44
N ARG A 230 9.90 7.50 -23.16
CA ARG A 230 11.14 7.86 -22.45
C ARG A 230 11.80 6.65 -21.78
N CYS A 231 11.05 5.56 -21.57
CA CYS A 231 11.55 4.38 -20.86
C CYS A 231 12.55 3.59 -21.72
N THR A 232 13.73 3.30 -21.18
CA THR A 232 14.78 2.51 -21.85
C THR A 232 14.84 1.06 -21.39
N GLY A 233 14.03 0.66 -20.41
CA GLY A 233 14.00 -0.71 -19.90
C GLY A 233 15.15 -1.12 -18.97
N CYS A 234 15.90 -0.15 -18.42
CA CYS A 234 17.10 -0.42 -17.60
C CYS A 234 16.84 -1.12 -16.24
N ASN A 235 15.58 -1.31 -15.84
CA ASN A 235 15.16 -2.02 -14.61
C ASN A 235 15.62 -1.40 -13.27
N ILE A 236 16.26 -0.22 -13.27
CA ILE A 236 16.74 0.46 -12.05
C ILE A 236 15.58 0.84 -11.13
N CYS A 237 14.51 1.42 -11.69
CA CYS A 237 13.32 1.82 -10.94
C CYS A 237 12.63 0.64 -10.24
N ALA A 238 12.54 -0.51 -10.90
CA ALA A 238 11.95 -1.70 -10.33
C ALA A 238 12.82 -2.30 -9.22
N ARG A 239 14.16 -2.30 -9.34
CA ARG A 239 15.06 -2.71 -8.25
C ARG A 239 14.93 -1.81 -7.02
N ASN A 240 14.83 -0.50 -7.23
CA ASN A 240 14.80 0.47 -6.13
C ASN A 240 13.39 0.65 -5.53
N CYS A 241 12.32 0.24 -6.22
CA CYS A 241 10.95 0.29 -5.69
C CYS A 241 10.81 -0.41 -4.32
N MET A 242 10.26 0.30 -3.33
CA MET A 242 10.19 -0.16 -1.95
C MET A 242 9.14 -1.26 -1.73
N CYS A 243 8.02 -1.15 -2.45
CA CYS A 243 6.88 -2.08 -2.36
C CYS A 243 6.86 -3.10 -3.50
N GLY A 244 7.91 -3.17 -4.33
CA GLY A 244 7.92 -4.05 -5.51
C GLY A 244 6.76 -3.79 -6.49
N ALA A 245 6.24 -2.56 -6.55
CA ALA A 245 5.07 -2.19 -7.34
C ALA A 245 5.37 -2.06 -8.85
N ILE A 246 6.64 -2.01 -9.26
CA ILE A 246 7.04 -1.83 -10.65
C ILE A 246 7.44 -3.17 -11.25
N LYS A 247 6.80 -3.53 -12.38
CA LYS A 247 7.11 -4.72 -13.19
C LYS A 247 7.56 -4.30 -14.58
N MET A 248 8.52 -5.01 -15.15
CA MET A 248 8.94 -4.80 -16.53
C MET A 248 8.08 -5.67 -17.45
N VAL A 249 7.28 -5.05 -18.30
CA VAL A 249 6.44 -5.72 -19.32
C VAL A 249 6.89 -5.19 -20.67
N ASP A 250 7.29 -6.07 -21.59
CA ASP A 250 7.82 -5.70 -22.90
C ASP A 250 9.00 -4.70 -22.83
N LYS A 251 9.88 -4.90 -21.84
CA LYS A 251 11.02 -4.00 -21.52
C LYS A 251 10.59 -2.57 -21.12
N ILE A 252 9.31 -2.31 -20.87
CA ILE A 252 8.81 -1.04 -20.37
C ILE A 252 8.40 -1.19 -18.91
N ALA A 253 8.72 -0.19 -18.09
CA ALA A 253 8.30 -0.16 -16.70
C ALA A 253 6.78 0.05 -16.62
N THR A 254 6.10 -0.79 -15.85
CA THR A 254 4.67 -0.70 -15.55
C THR A 254 4.47 -0.63 -14.05
N VAL A 255 3.61 0.28 -13.59
CA VAL A 255 3.39 0.56 -12.16
C VAL A 255 2.04 -0.03 -11.76
N ASP A 256 2.07 -1.01 -10.87
CA ASP A 256 0.88 -1.51 -10.19
C ASP A 256 0.41 -0.49 -9.14
N GLN A 257 -0.69 0.19 -9.44
CA GLN A 257 -1.25 1.22 -8.57
C GLN A 257 -1.84 0.64 -7.28
N VAL A 258 -2.19 -0.65 -7.24
CA VAL A 258 -2.65 -1.29 -5.98
C VAL A 258 -1.51 -1.38 -4.97
N SER A 259 -0.31 -1.71 -5.46
CA SER A 259 0.86 -1.93 -4.62
C SER A 259 1.67 -0.65 -4.36
N CYS A 260 1.61 0.34 -5.26
CA CYS A 260 2.36 1.58 -5.17
C CYS A 260 2.04 2.39 -3.90
N MET A 261 3.07 2.84 -3.17
CA MET A 261 2.96 3.74 -2.00
C MET A 261 3.25 5.21 -2.31
N SER A 262 3.45 5.57 -3.58
CA SER A 262 3.81 6.94 -3.99
C SER A 262 5.01 7.53 -3.22
N CYS A 263 6.03 6.74 -2.85
CA CYS A 263 7.21 7.22 -2.09
C CYS A 263 8.27 7.97 -2.93
N HIS A 264 8.06 8.05 -4.25
CA HIS A 264 8.90 8.76 -5.23
C HIS A 264 10.34 8.25 -5.41
N GLU A 265 10.78 7.22 -4.68
CA GLU A 265 12.14 6.64 -4.85
C GLU A 265 12.44 6.22 -6.31
N CYS A 266 11.42 5.73 -7.02
CA CYS A 266 11.54 5.32 -8.42
C CYS A 266 11.67 6.50 -9.40
N VAL A 267 11.15 7.68 -9.03
CA VAL A 267 11.29 8.92 -9.81
C VAL A 267 12.72 9.44 -9.69
N ASP A 268 13.26 9.46 -8.47
CA ASP A 268 14.59 10.01 -8.19
C ASP A 268 15.73 9.24 -8.86
N VAL A 269 15.57 7.93 -9.04
CA VAL A 269 16.59 7.04 -9.62
C VAL A 269 16.48 6.91 -11.15
N CYS A 270 15.51 7.57 -11.77
CA CYS A 270 15.24 7.44 -13.19
C CYS A 270 16.02 8.50 -14.01
N ASP A 271 17.21 8.13 -14.51
CA ASP A 271 18.05 9.02 -15.32
C ASP A 271 17.38 9.57 -16.60
N TRP A 272 16.33 8.89 -17.08
CA TRP A 272 15.63 9.22 -18.32
C TRP A 272 14.35 10.05 -18.11
N ASN A 273 14.03 10.43 -16.86
CA ASN A 273 12.79 11.13 -16.51
C ASN A 273 11.54 10.45 -17.11
N ALA A 274 11.56 9.12 -17.17
CA ALA A 274 10.46 8.32 -17.68
C ALA A 274 9.36 8.11 -16.62
N LEU A 275 9.68 8.31 -15.34
CA LEU A 275 8.76 8.21 -14.20
C LEU A 275 8.48 9.59 -13.65
N ALA A 276 7.22 9.93 -13.44
CA ALA A 276 6.83 11.20 -12.82
C ALA A 276 5.58 11.03 -11.95
N TRP A 277 5.47 11.85 -10.90
CA TRP A 277 4.23 12.02 -10.15
C TRP A 277 3.37 13.07 -10.85
N THR A 278 2.40 12.61 -11.64
CA THR A 278 1.61 13.49 -12.52
C THR A 278 0.19 12.95 -12.70
N THR A 279 -0.69 13.79 -13.24
CA THR A 279 -2.00 13.36 -13.73
C THR A 279 -1.83 12.44 -14.95
N PRO A 280 -2.86 11.67 -15.35
CA PRO A 280 -2.85 11.03 -16.66
C PRO A 280 -2.35 11.99 -17.73
N PRO A 281 -1.43 11.54 -18.60
CA PRO A 281 -0.98 12.39 -19.69
C PRO A 281 -2.20 12.83 -20.49
N SER A 282 -2.43 14.14 -20.53
CA SER A 282 -3.05 14.74 -21.71
C SER A 282 -2.00 14.58 -22.80
N HIS A 283 -2.28 13.81 -23.84
CA HIS A 283 -1.38 13.69 -25.00
C HIS A 283 -1.16 15.10 -25.59
N LYS A 284 -0.14 15.82 -25.13
CA LYS A 284 0.34 17.02 -25.80
C LYS A 284 1.44 16.57 -26.76
N VAL A 285 1.12 16.65 -28.04
CA VAL A 285 1.96 16.28 -29.20
C VAL A 285 3.33 16.99 -29.22
N ASN A 286 3.53 18.02 -28.38
CA ASN A 286 4.68 18.93 -28.42
C ASN A 286 5.65 18.83 -27.22
N GLU A 287 5.63 17.77 -26.41
CA GLU A 287 6.66 17.57 -25.38
C GLU A 287 7.86 16.75 -25.90
N PRO A 288 9.11 17.11 -25.57
CA PRO A 288 10.29 16.41 -26.08
C PRO A 288 10.31 14.95 -25.63
N LYS A 289 10.61 14.06 -26.60
CA LYS A 289 10.56 12.60 -26.43
C LYS A 289 11.66 12.05 -25.51
N ARG A 290 12.79 12.75 -25.37
CA ARG A 290 13.87 12.46 -24.38
C ARG A 290 14.62 13.75 -24.00
N ILE A 291 15.05 13.84 -22.73
CA ILE A 291 16.02 14.82 -22.24
C ILE A 291 17.18 14.04 -21.63
N LYS A 292 18.40 14.23 -22.12
CA LYS A 292 19.63 13.64 -21.55
C LYS A 292 20.65 14.77 -21.37
N LYS A 293 21.06 15.08 -20.13
CA LYS A 293 22.06 16.12 -19.80
C LYS A 293 21.87 17.44 -20.59
N ASN A 294 20.70 18.07 -20.49
CA ASN A 294 20.34 19.32 -21.19
C ASN A 294 20.31 19.25 -22.72
N THR A 295 20.29 18.06 -23.33
CA THR A 295 20.07 17.90 -24.77
C THR A 295 18.66 17.35 -25.03
N GLU A 296 17.86 18.10 -25.79
CA GLU A 296 16.51 17.74 -26.21
C GLU A 296 16.57 16.99 -27.55
N ILE A 297 16.00 15.79 -27.61
CA ILE A 297 15.96 14.97 -28.83
C ILE A 297 14.52 14.98 -29.38
N PHE A 298 14.31 15.71 -30.46
CA PHE A 298 13.08 15.73 -31.27
C PHE A 298 13.21 14.73 -32.44
N PRO A 299 12.22 13.89 -32.75
CA PRO A 299 12.27 13.14 -34.00
C PRO A 299 11.34 13.75 -35.06
N LEU A 300 11.83 13.83 -36.30
CA LEU A 300 11.05 13.60 -37.53
C LEU A 300 11.99 12.98 -38.60
N PRO A 301 11.52 12.22 -39.60
CA PRO A 301 10.17 11.72 -39.88
C PRO A 301 10.08 10.17 -40.05
N ASN A 302 8.86 9.73 -40.40
CA ASN A 302 8.38 8.43 -40.92
C ASN A 302 9.43 7.37 -41.28
N TRP A 303 9.16 6.08 -40.99
CA TRP A 303 8.74 5.08 -42.00
C TRP A 303 8.30 3.75 -41.35
N GLN A 304 7.18 3.24 -41.88
CA GLN A 304 6.66 1.87 -41.97
C GLN A 304 6.64 0.95 -40.72
N ALA A 305 5.42 0.53 -40.36
CA ALA A 305 5.20 -0.62 -39.50
C ALA A 305 5.61 -1.90 -40.24
N ILE A 306 6.77 -2.46 -39.87
CA ILE A 306 7.06 -3.86 -40.15
C ILE A 306 6.38 -4.67 -39.03
N HIS A 307 5.32 -5.40 -39.38
CA HIS A 307 4.72 -6.36 -38.47
C HIS A 307 5.63 -7.58 -38.37
N PHE A 308 6.35 -7.72 -37.26
CA PHE A 308 6.94 -8.99 -36.86
C PHE A 308 5.94 -9.75 -36.00
N ASP A 309 5.18 -10.61 -36.65
CA ASP A 309 4.26 -11.54 -36.02
C ASP A 309 5.05 -12.76 -35.53
N VAL A 310 5.37 -12.81 -34.23
CA VAL A 310 6.33 -13.77 -33.65
C VAL A 310 5.82 -15.23 -33.67
N ASN A 311 4.57 -15.47 -34.13
CA ASN A 311 3.97 -16.81 -34.11
C ASN A 311 3.35 -17.28 -35.45
N LYS A 312 3.77 -16.76 -36.61
CA LYS A 312 3.47 -17.41 -37.91
C LYS A 312 4.73 -17.79 -38.67
N GLY A 313 5.30 -18.93 -38.29
CA GLY A 313 5.50 -19.99 -39.27
C GLY A 313 4.27 -20.90 -39.24
N GLY A 314 3.22 -20.57 -39.99
CA GLY A 314 2.03 -21.42 -40.18
C GLY A 314 0.93 -21.30 -39.10
N ASP A 315 -0.27 -20.98 -39.57
CA ASP A 315 -1.60 -21.13 -38.93
C ASP A 315 -1.92 -20.42 -37.60
N THR A 316 -2.75 -19.39 -37.74
CA THR A 316 -3.64 -18.85 -36.71
C THR A 316 -4.57 -19.94 -36.19
N LYS A 317 -4.35 -20.42 -34.96
CA LYS A 317 -5.42 -20.97 -34.12
C LYS A 317 -5.79 -19.94 -33.06
N ALA A 318 -6.95 -19.33 -33.23
CA ALA A 318 -7.60 -18.56 -32.19
C ALA A 318 -7.68 -19.41 -30.90
N GLY A 319 -7.41 -18.81 -29.74
CA GLY A 319 -7.71 -19.45 -28.47
C GLY A 319 -9.18 -19.92 -28.44
N PRO A 320 -9.53 -20.98 -27.70
CA PRO A 320 -10.84 -21.59 -27.79
C PRO A 320 -11.91 -20.54 -27.51
N ALA A 321 -12.71 -20.22 -28.53
CA ALA A 321 -13.87 -19.37 -28.37
C ALA A 321 -14.78 -20.04 -27.34
N VAL A 322 -15.08 -19.32 -26.25
CA VAL A 322 -16.00 -19.81 -25.24
C VAL A 322 -17.35 -19.99 -25.92
N SER A 323 -17.76 -21.25 -26.09
CA SER A 323 -19.10 -21.60 -26.57
C SER A 323 -20.09 -21.21 -25.49
N TRP A 324 -20.81 -20.11 -25.71
CA TRP A 324 -21.88 -19.66 -24.81
C TRP A 324 -22.96 -20.73 -24.66
N VAL A 325 -23.14 -21.60 -25.65
CA VAL A 325 -24.02 -22.78 -25.57
C VAL A 325 -23.53 -23.76 -24.50
N SER A 326 -22.22 -24.02 -24.42
CA SER A 326 -21.64 -24.90 -23.40
C SER A 326 -21.73 -24.29 -22.00
N VAL A 327 -21.62 -22.97 -21.87
CA VAL A 327 -21.79 -22.25 -20.59
C VAL A 327 -23.25 -22.31 -20.13
N VAL A 328 -24.21 -22.06 -21.03
CA VAL A 328 -25.65 -22.12 -20.71
C VAL A 328 -26.08 -23.54 -20.35
N ASN A 329 -25.63 -24.55 -21.09
CA ASN A 329 -25.91 -25.96 -20.78
C ASN A 329 -25.31 -26.38 -19.43
N ALA A 330 -24.10 -25.91 -19.09
CA ALA A 330 -23.50 -26.17 -17.78
C ALA A 330 -24.27 -25.49 -16.65
N MET A 331 -24.79 -24.27 -16.85
CA MET A 331 -25.64 -23.61 -15.85
C MET A 331 -26.97 -24.34 -15.67
N ILE A 332 -27.65 -24.75 -16.75
CA ILE A 332 -28.89 -25.52 -16.66
C ILE A 332 -28.65 -26.84 -15.92
N LEU A 333 -27.58 -27.57 -16.25
CA LEU A 333 -27.22 -28.82 -15.57
C LEU A 333 -26.96 -28.61 -14.08
N LEU A 334 -26.22 -27.56 -13.70
CA LEU A 334 -25.98 -27.21 -12.30
C LEU A 334 -27.27 -26.82 -11.56
N THR A 335 -28.20 -26.16 -12.24
CA THR A 335 -29.50 -25.80 -11.66
C THR A 335 -30.36 -27.05 -11.43
N VAL A 336 -30.40 -27.97 -12.40
CA VAL A 336 -31.11 -29.26 -12.28
C VAL A 336 -30.49 -30.13 -11.19
N ILE A 337 -29.16 -30.23 -11.12
CA ILE A 337 -28.46 -30.95 -10.04
C ILE A 337 -28.78 -30.32 -8.69
N SER A 338 -28.83 -28.98 -8.60
CA SER A 338 -29.17 -28.29 -7.34
C SER A 338 -30.60 -28.57 -6.91
N ILE A 339 -31.56 -28.62 -7.85
CA ILE A 339 -32.95 -28.96 -7.58
C ILE A 339 -33.09 -30.44 -7.16
N VAL A 340 -32.38 -31.36 -7.81
CA VAL A 340 -32.39 -32.79 -7.45
C VAL A 340 -31.76 -33.02 -6.08
N ILE A 341 -30.64 -32.36 -5.78
CA ILE A 341 -30.00 -32.46 -4.45
C ILE A 341 -30.93 -31.90 -3.38
N VAL A 342 -31.50 -30.70 -3.57
CA VAL A 342 -32.43 -30.10 -2.59
C VAL A 342 -33.72 -30.91 -2.43
N GLY A 343 -34.24 -31.49 -3.52
CA GLY A 343 -35.40 -32.37 -3.51
C GLY A 343 -35.13 -33.77 -2.94
N SER A 344 -33.87 -34.13 -2.66
CA SER A 344 -33.51 -35.39 -1.97
C SER A 344 -33.38 -35.20 -0.45
N PHE A 345 -33.47 -33.96 0.05
CA PHE A 345 -33.41 -33.58 1.46
C PHE A 345 -34.76 -33.08 2.01
N LEU A 346 -35.80 -33.03 1.17
CA LEU A 346 -37.22 -32.85 1.50
C LEU A 346 -37.93 -34.19 1.27
#